data_AF-A0A141RKX0-F1
#
_entry.id   AF-A0A141RKX0-F1
#
_cell.length_a   1.000
_cell.length_b   1.000
_cell.length_c   1.000
_cell.angle_alpha   90.00
_cell.angle_beta   90.00
_cell.angle_gamma   90.00
#
_symmetry.space_group_name_H-M   'P 1'
#
loop_
_entity.id
_entity.type
_entity.pdbx_description
1 polymer ?
#
loop_
_entity_poly.entity_id
_entity_poly.type
_entity_poly.pdbx_seq_one_letter_code
_entity_poly.pdbx_strand_id
1 'polypeptide(L)'
;MTLMQFSGLLVVWLLSTLFIATATWFEFRRVRFNFNVFFSLLFLLTFFFGFPLTSILVFRFDVSVAPPEILLQTLLIAVCFYAIYYVTYKTRLRPASREVAHRPLFTMNRVETHLAWGILMGLALLCVGIFFAHNGFLLFKLNSYSQIFSAEVSGVALKRFFYFFIPAMLVVYFLRQDYKAWIFFLVSTVAFGLLTYAIVGGTRANIIIAFAIFLFIGIIRGWISLWMLAAAGVLGIVGMFWLALKRYGMNVSGDEAFYTFLYLTRDTFSPWENLALLLQNYDKIDFQGLAPMIRDFYVFIPSWMWHGRPTMVLNTANYFTWEVLNNHSGLAISPTLIGSLVVMGGVWFVPLGAVAVG
;
A
#
# COMPACT_ATOMS: atom_id res chain seq x y z
N MET A 1 6.74 11.81 -26.54
CA MET A 1 5.58 11.00 -27.00
C MET A 1 4.89 11.74 -28.12
N THR A 2 4.66 11.14 -29.29
CA THR A 2 3.93 11.80 -30.39
C THR A 2 2.42 11.75 -30.15
N LEU A 3 1.65 12.61 -30.83
CA LEU A 3 0.20 12.62 -30.72
C LEU A 3 -0.43 11.28 -31.13
N MET A 4 0.09 10.64 -32.19
CA MET A 4 -0.38 9.32 -32.64
C MET A 4 -0.13 8.21 -31.61
N GLN A 5 1.05 8.22 -30.98
CA GLN A 5 1.37 7.27 -29.90
C GLN A 5 0.45 7.47 -28.70
N PHE A 6 0.18 8.72 -28.34
CA PHE A 6 -0.79 9.05 -27.30
C PHE A 6 -2.20 8.57 -27.65
N SER A 7 -2.68 8.81 -28.88
CA SER A 7 -3.99 8.34 -29.31
C SER A 7 -4.12 6.82 -29.20
N GLY A 8 -3.09 6.06 -29.57
CA GLY A 8 -3.07 4.61 -29.39
C GLY A 8 -3.17 4.19 -27.93
N LEU A 9 -2.35 4.80 -27.05
CA LEU A 9 -2.40 4.54 -25.61
C LEU A 9 -3.74 4.92 -24.98
N LEU A 10 -4.33 6.06 -25.40
CA LEU A 10 -5.61 6.55 -24.92
C LEU A 10 -6.74 5.57 -25.25
N VAL A 11 -6.76 5.00 -26.46
CA VAL A 11 -7.76 4.00 -26.84
C VAL A 11 -7.66 2.77 -25.93
N VAL A 12 -6.45 2.24 -25.73
CA VAL A 12 -6.23 1.08 -24.85
C VAL A 12 -6.63 1.41 -23.40
N TRP A 13 -6.27 2.59 -22.92
CA TRP A 13 -6.64 3.08 -21.59
C TRP A 13 -8.16 3.21 -21.43
N LEU A 14 -8.87 3.77 -22.40
CA LEU A 14 -10.32 3.93 -22.39
C LEU A 14 -11.03 2.58 -22.36
N LEU A 15 -10.64 1.65 -23.24
CA LEU A 15 -11.22 0.32 -23.30
C LEU A 15 -10.98 -0.46 -22.01
N SER A 16 -9.76 -0.40 -21.47
CA SER A 16 -9.39 -1.08 -20.22
C SER A 16 -10.13 -0.50 -19.02
N THR A 17 -10.19 0.84 -18.91
CA THR A 17 -10.89 1.52 -17.82
C THR A 17 -12.39 1.23 -17.89
N LEU A 18 -12.99 1.26 -19.08
CA LEU A 18 -14.40 0.94 -19.29
C LEU A 18 -14.70 -0.51 -18.89
N PHE A 19 -13.87 -1.46 -19.32
CA PHE A 19 -14.01 -2.86 -18.95
C PHE A 19 -13.98 -3.07 -17.42
N ILE A 20 -12.97 -2.52 -16.74
CA ILE A 20 -12.82 -2.69 -15.28
C ILE A 20 -13.94 -1.95 -14.53
N ALA A 21 -14.29 -0.73 -14.95
CA ALA A 21 -15.34 0.06 -14.30
C ALA A 21 -16.72 -0.59 -14.48
N THR A 22 -17.03 -1.12 -15.66
CA THR A 22 -18.30 -1.83 -15.90
C THR A 22 -18.38 -3.11 -15.10
N ALA A 23 -17.32 -3.93 -15.08
CA ALA A 23 -17.23 -5.13 -14.23
C ALA A 23 -17.44 -4.77 -12.75
N THR A 24 -16.77 -3.73 -12.25
CA THR A 24 -16.90 -3.24 -10.88
C THR A 24 -18.32 -2.75 -10.57
N TRP A 25 -18.94 -2.02 -11.50
CA TRP A 25 -20.30 -1.50 -11.35
C TRP A 25 -21.34 -2.61 -11.25
N PHE A 26 -21.21 -3.66 -12.06
CA PHE A 26 -22.11 -4.82 -11.97
C PHE A 26 -21.98 -5.53 -10.62
N GLU A 27 -20.76 -5.69 -10.09
CA GLU A 27 -20.55 -6.27 -8.77
C GLU A 27 -21.09 -5.39 -7.65
N PHE A 28 -20.89 -4.07 -7.77
CA PHE A 28 -21.42 -3.11 -6.82
C PHE A 28 -22.95 -3.15 -6.78
N ARG A 29 -23.63 -3.25 -7.93
CA ARG A 29 -25.10 -3.37 -7.95
C ARG A 29 -25.60 -4.69 -7.35
N ARG A 30 -24.81 -5.77 -7.38
CA ARG A 30 -25.21 -7.08 -6.84
C ARG A 30 -25.02 -7.19 -5.32
N VAL A 31 -23.86 -6.79 -4.81
CA VAL A 31 -23.46 -7.08 -3.42
C VAL A 31 -23.15 -5.79 -2.62
N ARG A 32 -23.42 -4.62 -3.21
CA ARG A 32 -22.98 -3.30 -2.72
C ARG A 32 -21.45 -3.27 -2.57
N PHE A 33 -20.94 -3.49 -1.38
CA PHE A 33 -19.51 -3.41 -1.12
C PHE A 33 -18.96 -4.75 -0.66
N ASN A 34 -17.97 -5.26 -1.39
CA ASN A 34 -17.21 -6.45 -1.05
C ASN A 34 -15.71 -6.22 -1.35
N PHE A 35 -14.87 -7.17 -0.94
CA PHE A 35 -13.42 -7.08 -1.17
C PHE A 35 -13.05 -6.97 -2.65
N ASN A 36 -13.81 -7.59 -3.56
CA ASN A 36 -13.56 -7.51 -5.00
C ASN A 36 -13.82 -6.10 -5.56
N VAL A 37 -14.92 -5.44 -5.16
CA VAL A 37 -15.20 -4.06 -5.54
C VAL A 37 -14.10 -3.14 -5.02
N PHE A 38 -13.69 -3.30 -3.77
CA PHE A 38 -12.61 -2.51 -3.19
C PHE A 38 -11.27 -2.73 -3.92
N PHE A 39 -10.90 -3.99 -4.15
CA PHE A 39 -9.71 -4.35 -4.92
C PHE A 39 -9.75 -3.71 -6.31
N SER A 40 -10.88 -3.80 -7.01
CA SER A 40 -11.04 -3.24 -8.35
C SER A 40 -10.91 -1.72 -8.38
N LEU A 41 -11.44 -1.02 -7.37
CA LEU A 41 -11.30 0.43 -7.22
C LEU A 41 -9.83 0.82 -6.94
N LEU A 42 -9.15 0.12 -6.04
CA LEU A 42 -7.72 0.33 -5.80
C LEU A 42 -6.87 0.01 -7.03
N PHE A 43 -7.25 -1.02 -7.79
CA PHE A 43 -6.55 -1.42 -9.00
C PHE A 43 -6.66 -0.35 -10.09
N LEU A 44 -7.87 0.20 -10.32
CA LEU A 44 -8.09 1.35 -11.20
C LEU A 44 -7.29 2.56 -10.76
N LEU A 45 -7.34 2.89 -9.45
CA LEU A 45 -6.59 4.00 -8.89
C LEU A 45 -5.08 3.81 -9.08
N THR A 46 -4.56 2.61 -8.84
CA THR A 46 -3.12 2.34 -8.88
C THR A 46 -2.57 2.34 -10.30
N PHE A 47 -3.25 1.67 -11.24
CA PHE A 47 -2.69 1.39 -12.58
C PHE A 47 -3.23 2.27 -13.70
N PHE A 48 -4.41 2.88 -13.56
CA PHE A 48 -5.06 3.61 -14.66
C PHE A 48 -5.23 5.11 -14.37
N PHE A 49 -5.43 5.52 -13.12
CA PHE A 49 -5.65 6.94 -12.78
C PHE A 49 -4.44 7.84 -13.10
N GLY A 50 -3.24 7.30 -13.07
CA GLY A 50 -2.01 8.04 -13.35
C GLY A 50 -1.78 8.34 -14.83
N PHE A 51 -2.42 7.62 -15.77
CA PHE A 51 -2.23 7.84 -17.20
C PHE A 51 -2.66 9.24 -17.68
N PRO A 52 -3.86 9.75 -17.31
CA PRO A 52 -4.23 11.15 -17.57
C PRO A 52 -3.25 12.16 -16.97
N LEU A 53 -2.77 11.93 -15.74
CA LEU A 53 -1.81 12.80 -15.07
C LEU A 53 -0.47 12.83 -15.82
N THR A 54 0.03 11.66 -16.19
CA THR A 54 1.23 11.51 -17.03
C THR A 54 1.06 12.20 -18.38
N SER A 55 -0.11 12.09 -19.01
CA SER A 55 -0.36 12.72 -20.31
C SER A 55 -0.28 14.24 -20.23
N ILE A 56 -0.86 14.84 -19.19
CA ILE A 56 -0.75 16.30 -18.95
C ILE A 56 0.71 16.68 -18.68
N LEU A 57 1.44 15.90 -17.88
CA LEU A 57 2.86 16.12 -17.60
C LEU A 57 3.72 16.09 -18.88
N VAL A 58 3.49 15.13 -19.76
CA VAL A 58 4.25 15.02 -21.03
C VAL A 58 3.92 16.17 -21.98
N PHE A 59 2.64 16.48 -22.21
CA PHE A 59 2.27 17.48 -23.22
C PHE A 59 2.39 18.93 -22.78
N ARG A 60 2.19 19.22 -21.48
CA ARG A 60 2.25 20.59 -20.96
C ARG A 60 3.63 20.95 -20.39
N PHE A 61 4.35 19.99 -19.85
CA PHE A 61 5.59 20.23 -19.11
C PHE A 61 6.80 19.48 -19.70
N ASP A 62 6.64 18.82 -20.84
CA ASP A 62 7.70 18.09 -21.56
C ASP A 62 8.45 17.06 -20.67
N VAL A 63 7.72 16.42 -19.75
CA VAL A 63 8.29 15.42 -18.86
C VAL A 63 8.69 14.17 -19.64
N SER A 64 9.94 13.75 -19.47
CA SER A 64 10.42 12.47 -20.00
C SER A 64 9.79 11.31 -19.24
N VAL A 65 9.11 10.43 -19.96
CA VAL A 65 8.54 9.18 -19.42
C VAL A 65 9.08 7.99 -20.18
N ALA A 66 8.79 6.79 -19.67
CA ALA A 66 9.14 5.54 -20.34
C ALA A 66 8.63 5.52 -21.80
N PRO A 67 9.32 4.80 -22.71
CA PRO A 67 8.94 4.74 -24.11
C PRO A 67 7.46 4.32 -24.30
N PRO A 68 6.73 4.88 -25.29
CA PRO A 68 5.32 4.58 -25.49
C PRO A 68 5.00 3.09 -25.66
N GLU A 69 5.92 2.31 -26.22
CA GLU A 69 5.79 0.85 -26.33
C GLU A 69 5.76 0.17 -24.96
N ILE A 70 6.59 0.62 -24.03
CA ILE A 70 6.63 0.11 -22.65
C ILE A 70 5.38 0.56 -21.88
N LEU A 71 4.92 1.79 -22.10
CA LEU A 71 3.66 2.27 -21.52
C LEU A 71 2.46 1.44 -22.01
N LEU A 72 2.46 1.07 -23.30
CA LEU A 72 1.45 0.19 -23.88
C LEU A 72 1.50 -1.21 -23.22
N GLN A 73 2.69 -1.80 -23.11
CA GLN A 73 2.88 -3.08 -22.43
C GLN A 73 2.40 -3.02 -20.97
N THR A 74 2.66 -1.91 -20.27
CA THR A 74 2.22 -1.68 -18.90
C THR A 74 0.69 -1.71 -18.79
N LEU A 75 -0.02 -1.00 -19.67
CA LEU A 75 -1.48 -1.01 -19.72
C LEU A 75 -2.03 -2.40 -20.07
N LEU A 76 -1.42 -3.08 -21.04
CA LEU A 76 -1.83 -4.42 -21.46
C LEU A 76 -1.62 -5.46 -20.36
N ILE A 77 -0.48 -5.44 -19.68
CA ILE A 77 -0.20 -6.34 -18.54
C ILE A 77 -1.19 -6.07 -17.41
N ALA A 78 -1.49 -4.80 -17.10
CA ALA A 78 -2.46 -4.45 -16.07
C ALA A 78 -3.88 -4.92 -16.42
N VAL A 79 -4.36 -4.72 -17.64
CA VAL A 79 -5.71 -5.17 -18.04
C VAL A 79 -5.79 -6.69 -18.13
N CYS A 80 -4.75 -7.37 -18.63
CA CYS A 80 -4.67 -8.83 -18.65
C CYS A 80 -4.67 -9.42 -17.24
N PHE A 81 -3.89 -8.84 -16.32
CA PHE A 81 -3.91 -9.23 -14.91
C PHE A 81 -5.33 -9.14 -14.35
N TYR A 82 -6.01 -8.00 -14.56
CA TYR A 82 -7.37 -7.82 -14.06
C TYR A 82 -8.37 -8.79 -14.71
N ALA A 83 -8.26 -9.04 -16.01
CA ALA A 83 -9.15 -9.98 -16.70
C ALA A 83 -9.01 -11.40 -16.14
N ILE A 84 -7.78 -11.88 -15.94
CA ILE A 84 -7.52 -13.21 -15.35
C ILE A 84 -8.03 -13.25 -13.90
N TYR A 85 -7.74 -12.20 -13.12
CA TYR A 85 -8.27 -12.04 -11.75
C TYR A 85 -9.80 -12.14 -11.73
N TYR A 86 -10.48 -11.38 -12.59
CA TYR A 86 -11.93 -11.32 -12.63
C TYR A 86 -12.56 -12.65 -13.05
N VAL A 87 -11.99 -13.32 -14.06
CA VAL A 87 -12.43 -14.66 -14.47
C VAL A 87 -12.23 -15.66 -13.33
N THR A 88 -11.09 -15.61 -12.63
CA THR A 88 -10.79 -16.50 -11.50
C THR A 88 -11.78 -16.29 -10.35
N TYR A 89 -12.00 -15.02 -9.98
CA TYR A 89 -12.96 -14.62 -8.96
C TYR A 89 -14.38 -15.10 -9.28
N LYS A 90 -14.79 -15.02 -10.56
CA LYS A 90 -16.12 -15.45 -11.01
C LYS A 90 -16.28 -16.95 -11.13
N THR A 91 -15.26 -17.63 -11.64
CA THR A 91 -15.29 -19.09 -11.84
C THR A 91 -15.19 -19.83 -10.52
N ARG A 92 -14.68 -19.20 -9.45
CA ARG A 92 -14.44 -19.82 -8.14
C ARG A 92 -13.73 -21.16 -8.33
N LEU A 93 -12.45 -21.10 -8.70
CA LEU A 93 -11.61 -22.29 -8.96
C LEU A 93 -11.61 -23.31 -7.81
N ARG A 94 -11.95 -22.86 -6.59
CA ARG A 94 -12.37 -23.73 -5.51
C ARG A 94 -13.89 -23.72 -5.42
N PRO A 95 -14.56 -24.89 -5.47
CA PRO A 95 -15.99 -24.94 -5.17
C PRO A 95 -16.19 -24.21 -3.85
N ALA A 96 -17.26 -23.42 -3.75
CA ALA A 96 -17.73 -22.97 -2.46
C ALA A 96 -18.01 -24.25 -1.69
N SER A 97 -17.06 -24.69 -0.86
CA SER A 97 -17.25 -25.84 0.02
C SER A 97 -18.55 -25.50 0.73
N ARG A 98 -19.59 -26.27 0.38
CA ARG A 98 -20.85 -26.42 1.11
C ARG A 98 -20.52 -26.09 2.54
N GLU A 99 -21.13 -25.05 3.12
CA GLU A 99 -20.93 -24.58 4.50
C GLU A 99 -20.53 -25.74 5.43
N VAL A 100 -19.25 -26.12 5.43
CA VAL A 100 -18.72 -27.06 6.39
C VAL A 100 -18.54 -26.09 7.52
N ALA A 101 -19.49 -26.12 8.46
CA ALA A 101 -19.44 -25.33 9.67
C ALA A 101 -17.99 -25.36 10.15
N HIS A 102 -17.26 -24.29 9.87
CA HIS A 102 -15.83 -24.26 10.11
C HIS A 102 -15.73 -24.44 11.61
N ARG A 103 -15.24 -25.60 12.06
CA ARG A 103 -14.97 -25.79 13.48
C ARG A 103 -14.04 -24.64 13.84
N PRO A 104 -14.45 -23.73 14.75
CA PRO A 104 -13.59 -22.63 15.14
C PRO A 104 -12.28 -23.24 15.63
N LEU A 105 -11.19 -22.98 14.91
CA LEU A 105 -9.85 -23.50 15.27
C LEU A 105 -9.44 -23.04 16.68
N PHE A 106 -9.98 -21.88 17.09
CA PHE A 106 -9.85 -21.35 18.44
C PHE A 106 -11.21 -20.79 18.89
N THR A 107 -11.74 -21.33 19.98
CA THR A 107 -12.84 -20.72 20.72
C THR A 107 -12.25 -20.01 21.92
N MET A 108 -12.38 -18.69 21.98
CA MET A 108 -11.95 -17.90 23.13
C MET A 108 -13.14 -17.52 23.99
N ASN A 109 -13.05 -17.78 25.29
CA ASN A 109 -13.99 -17.28 26.27
C ASN A 109 -13.80 -15.77 26.49
N ARG A 110 -14.76 -15.11 27.15
CA ARG A 110 -14.68 -13.66 27.43
C ARG A 110 -13.38 -13.28 28.17
N VAL A 111 -12.99 -14.08 29.17
CA VAL A 111 -11.77 -13.84 29.95
C VAL A 111 -10.53 -13.94 29.07
N GLU A 112 -10.43 -14.99 28.25
CA GLU A 112 -9.32 -15.19 27.32
C GLU A 112 -9.27 -14.07 26.28
N THR A 113 -10.42 -13.59 25.81
CA THR A 113 -10.53 -12.46 24.89
C THR A 113 -10.03 -11.17 25.55
N HIS A 114 -10.41 -10.92 26.80
CA HIS A 114 -9.95 -9.76 27.57
C HIS A 114 -8.44 -9.80 27.84
N LEU A 115 -7.92 -10.98 28.19
CA LEU A 115 -6.50 -11.23 28.40
C LEU A 115 -5.71 -11.06 27.09
N ALA A 116 -6.22 -11.57 25.98
CA ALA A 116 -5.55 -11.49 24.69
C ALA A 116 -5.35 -10.05 24.21
N TRP A 117 -6.41 -9.22 24.22
CA TRP A 117 -6.23 -7.81 23.84
C TRP A 117 -5.38 -7.04 24.86
N GLY A 118 -5.48 -7.39 26.15
CA GLY A 118 -4.64 -6.82 27.20
C GLY A 118 -3.15 -7.11 26.98
N ILE A 119 -2.79 -8.36 26.63
CA ILE A 119 -1.41 -8.75 26.32
C ILE A 119 -0.92 -8.05 25.05
N LEU A 120 -1.72 -8.03 23.98
CA LEU A 120 -1.33 -7.37 22.73
C LEU A 120 -1.10 -5.86 22.92
N MET A 121 -2.01 -5.21 23.66
CA MET A 121 -1.88 -3.79 24.00
C MET A 121 -0.66 -3.56 24.90
N GLY A 122 -0.51 -4.37 25.95
CA GLY A 122 0.62 -4.29 26.89
C GLY A 122 1.96 -4.48 26.20
N LEU A 123 2.07 -5.45 25.30
CA LEU A 123 3.25 -5.68 24.47
C LEU A 123 3.58 -4.46 23.61
N ALA A 124 2.58 -3.92 22.90
CA ALA A 124 2.78 -2.75 22.06
C ALA A 124 3.25 -1.52 22.88
N LEU A 125 2.60 -1.25 24.02
CA LEU A 125 2.95 -0.14 24.91
C LEU A 125 4.33 -0.32 25.54
N LEU A 126 4.67 -1.53 25.99
CA LEU A 126 5.98 -1.86 26.57
C LEU A 126 7.09 -1.70 25.53
N CYS A 127 6.90 -2.20 24.31
CA CYS A 127 7.86 -2.03 23.24
C CYS A 127 8.05 -0.55 22.86
N VAL A 128 6.96 0.24 22.81
CA VAL A 128 7.05 1.69 22.58
C VAL A 128 7.80 2.37 23.72
N GLY A 129 7.51 2.01 24.97
CA GLY A 129 8.16 2.56 26.16
C GLY A 129 9.66 2.27 26.19
N ILE A 130 10.08 1.03 25.93
CA ILE A 130 11.50 0.64 25.86
C ILE A 130 12.20 1.38 24.71
N PHE A 131 11.58 1.43 23.53
CA PHE A 131 12.15 2.14 22.39
C PHE A 131 12.32 3.63 22.67
N PHE A 132 11.33 4.25 23.33
CA PHE A 132 11.38 5.63 23.77
C PHE A 132 12.46 5.86 24.83
N ALA A 133 12.61 4.96 25.80
CA ALA A 133 13.65 5.07 26.83
C ALA A 133 15.07 5.03 26.23
N HIS A 134 15.27 4.24 25.18
CA HIS A 134 16.58 4.12 24.53
C HIS A 134 16.91 5.28 23.58
N ASN A 135 15.92 5.86 22.90
CA ASN A 135 16.18 6.79 21.78
C ASN A 135 15.60 8.21 21.99
N GLY A 136 14.59 8.35 22.86
CA GLY A 136 13.78 9.55 23.00
C GLY A 136 12.86 9.79 21.80
N PHE A 137 12.45 11.05 21.58
CA PHE A 137 11.69 11.44 20.39
C PHE A 137 12.61 11.62 19.18
N LEU A 138 12.66 10.62 18.29
CA LEU A 138 13.49 10.69 17.09
C LEU A 138 13.02 11.75 16.09
N LEU A 139 11.73 12.10 16.09
CA LEU A 139 11.18 13.13 15.18
C LEU A 139 11.86 14.50 15.35
N PHE A 140 12.32 14.83 16.56
CA PHE A 140 12.98 16.11 16.84
C PHE A 140 14.50 16.05 16.76
N LYS A 141 15.08 14.85 16.60
CA LYS A 141 16.54 14.63 16.53
C LYS A 141 17.04 14.35 15.11
N LEU A 142 16.21 13.78 14.24
CA LEU A 142 16.62 13.35 12.90
C LEU A 142 16.30 14.41 11.85
N ASN A 143 17.31 14.82 11.08
CA ASN A 143 17.16 15.76 9.97
C ASN A 143 16.72 15.06 8.67
N SER A 144 16.89 13.74 8.55
CA SER A 144 16.42 12.95 7.39
C SER A 144 15.89 11.55 7.77
N TYR A 145 14.91 11.04 7.00
CA TYR A 145 14.25 9.74 7.24
C TYR A 145 15.21 8.54 7.15
N SER A 146 16.27 8.65 6.36
CA SER A 146 17.30 7.62 6.20
C SER A 146 18.11 7.38 7.49
N GLN A 147 18.23 8.39 8.36
CA GLN A 147 18.90 8.27 9.67
C GLN A 147 18.10 7.42 10.68
N ILE A 148 16.85 7.07 10.39
CA ILE A 148 16.05 6.13 11.21
C ILE A 148 16.67 4.71 11.21
N PHE A 149 17.53 4.43 10.23
CA PHE A 149 18.29 3.19 10.06
C PHE A 149 19.79 3.34 10.34
N SER A 150 20.25 4.49 10.85
CA SER A 150 21.64 4.65 11.26
C SER A 150 21.95 3.81 12.50
N ALA A 151 23.23 3.51 12.71
CA ALA A 151 23.70 2.77 13.90
C ALA A 151 23.41 3.49 15.24
N GLU A 152 22.96 4.75 15.19
CA GLU A 152 22.62 5.56 16.36
C GLU A 152 21.24 5.21 16.95
N VAL A 153 20.37 4.52 16.19
CA VAL A 153 19.03 4.13 16.65
C VAL A 153 19.02 2.66 17.09
N SER A 154 18.90 2.45 18.40
CA SER A 154 18.85 1.10 18.97
C SER A 154 17.41 0.56 18.99
N GLY A 155 17.24 -0.75 18.75
CA GLY A 155 15.94 -1.40 18.90
C GLY A 155 14.96 -1.21 17.73
N VAL A 156 15.43 -0.98 16.50
CA VAL A 156 14.58 -0.83 15.29
C VAL A 156 13.58 -1.97 15.12
N ALA A 157 13.92 -3.20 15.53
CA ALA A 157 13.01 -4.33 15.50
C ALA A 157 11.75 -4.16 16.39
N LEU A 158 11.85 -3.43 17.51
CA LEU A 158 10.72 -3.18 18.41
C LEU A 158 9.57 -2.44 17.72
N LYS A 159 9.86 -1.62 16.70
CA LYS A 159 8.88 -0.86 15.93
C LYS A 159 7.78 -1.75 15.32
N ARG A 160 8.09 -3.02 15.06
CA ARG A 160 7.15 -3.99 14.50
C ARG A 160 6.11 -4.46 15.50
N PHE A 161 6.45 -4.46 16.79
CA PHE A 161 5.50 -4.83 17.83
C PHE A 161 4.47 -3.73 18.09
N PHE A 162 4.72 -2.51 17.60
CA PHE A 162 3.76 -1.41 17.73
C PHE A 162 2.46 -1.72 16.98
N TYR A 163 2.54 -2.47 15.88
CA TYR A 163 1.38 -2.90 15.11
C TYR A 163 0.40 -3.75 15.91
N PHE A 164 0.82 -4.42 17.01
CA PHE A 164 -0.07 -5.22 17.86
C PHE A 164 -1.13 -4.38 18.61
N PHE A 165 -0.97 -3.07 18.67
CA PHE A 165 -2.00 -2.19 19.21
C PHE A 165 -3.29 -2.21 18.36
N ILE A 166 -3.16 -2.30 17.03
CA ILE A 166 -4.29 -2.34 16.11
C ILE A 166 -5.19 -3.58 16.32
N PRO A 167 -4.67 -4.83 16.30
CA PRO A 167 -5.47 -6.01 16.59
C PRO A 167 -6.01 -5.98 18.03
N ALA A 168 -5.29 -5.42 19.01
CA ALA A 168 -5.83 -5.25 20.37
C ALA A 168 -7.11 -4.39 20.37
N MET A 169 -7.07 -3.22 19.73
CA MET A 169 -8.24 -2.34 19.63
C MET A 169 -9.34 -2.93 18.75
N LEU A 170 -9.00 -3.73 17.75
CA LEU A 170 -9.98 -4.49 16.96
C LEU A 170 -10.75 -5.48 17.84
N VAL A 171 -10.08 -6.22 18.72
CA VAL A 171 -10.77 -7.12 19.66
C VAL A 171 -11.73 -6.33 20.55
N VAL A 172 -11.31 -5.17 21.06
CA VAL A 172 -12.17 -4.27 21.85
C VAL A 172 -13.40 -3.82 21.05
N TYR A 173 -13.23 -3.46 19.77
CA TYR A 173 -14.35 -3.15 18.87
C TYR A 173 -15.27 -4.36 18.66
N PHE A 174 -14.72 -5.55 18.43
CA PHE A 174 -15.53 -6.74 18.19
C PHE A 174 -16.30 -7.22 19.43
N LEU A 175 -15.84 -6.88 20.64
CA LEU A 175 -16.57 -7.10 21.90
C LEU A 175 -17.83 -6.22 22.00
N ARG A 176 -17.80 -5.01 21.44
CA ARG A 176 -18.93 -4.06 21.44
C ARG A 176 -19.03 -3.39 20.07
N GLN A 177 -19.82 -3.99 19.18
CA GLN A 177 -19.89 -3.59 17.77
C GLN A 177 -20.83 -2.39 17.53
N ASP A 178 -20.69 -1.32 18.32
CA ASP A 178 -21.50 -0.11 18.22
C ASP A 178 -20.73 1.06 17.58
N TYR A 179 -21.45 2.13 17.23
CA TYR A 179 -20.87 3.32 16.60
C TYR A 179 -19.84 4.00 17.51
N LYS A 180 -20.06 3.98 18.83
CA LYS A 180 -19.13 4.58 19.81
C LYS A 180 -17.81 3.81 19.86
N ALA A 181 -17.84 2.48 19.89
CA ALA A 181 -16.62 1.68 19.85
C ALA A 181 -15.87 1.83 18.53
N TRP A 182 -16.56 2.08 17.42
CA TRP A 182 -15.93 2.35 16.13
C TRP A 182 -15.17 3.67 16.10
N ILE A 183 -15.77 4.75 16.63
CA ILE A 183 -15.06 6.03 16.80
C ILE A 183 -13.95 5.89 17.83
N PHE A 184 -14.17 5.15 18.92
CA PHE A 184 -13.14 4.87 19.92
C PHE A 184 -11.95 4.13 19.31
N PHE A 185 -12.20 3.15 18.44
CA PHE A 185 -11.17 2.46 17.68
C PHE A 185 -10.34 3.45 16.86
N LEU A 186 -10.96 4.37 16.12
CA LEU A 186 -10.24 5.40 15.36
C LEU A 186 -9.40 6.29 16.29
N VAL A 187 -10.00 6.88 17.31
CA VAL A 187 -9.33 7.85 18.19
C VAL A 187 -8.14 7.20 18.90
N SER A 188 -8.32 6.01 19.46
CA SER A 188 -7.25 5.29 20.18
C SER A 188 -6.10 4.90 19.25
N THR A 189 -6.41 4.34 18.08
CA THR A 189 -5.38 3.89 17.12
C THR A 189 -4.66 5.03 16.42
N VAL A 190 -5.36 6.13 16.11
CA VAL A 190 -4.74 7.35 15.56
C VAL A 190 -3.88 8.04 16.62
N ALA A 191 -4.33 8.15 17.88
CA ALA A 191 -3.53 8.71 18.96
C ALA A 191 -2.24 7.90 19.19
N PHE A 192 -2.35 6.57 19.23
CA PHE A 192 -1.19 5.68 19.29
C PHE A 192 -0.30 5.80 18.04
N GLY A 193 -0.90 5.92 16.87
CA GLY A 193 -0.21 6.16 15.61
C GLY A 193 0.59 7.47 15.61
N LEU A 194 0.04 8.56 16.12
CA LEU A 194 0.73 9.86 16.28
C LEU A 194 1.86 9.77 17.32
N LEU A 195 1.65 9.07 18.43
CA LEU A 195 2.68 8.82 19.43
C LEU A 195 3.86 8.06 18.80
N THR A 196 3.58 6.96 18.10
CA THR A 196 4.62 6.17 17.41
C THR A 196 5.27 6.96 16.27
N TYR A 197 4.54 7.82 15.57
CA TYR A 197 5.10 8.73 14.58
C TYR A 197 6.15 9.66 15.19
N ALA A 198 5.87 10.27 16.35
CA ALA A 198 6.81 11.14 17.06
C ALA A 198 8.03 10.38 17.61
N ILE A 199 7.81 9.18 18.13
CA ILE A 199 8.87 8.36 18.72
C ILE A 199 9.80 7.77 17.65
N VAL A 200 9.25 7.30 16.53
CA VAL A 200 10.00 6.60 15.48
C VAL A 200 10.65 7.56 14.47
N GLY A 201 10.19 8.81 14.41
CA GLY A 201 10.72 9.81 13.47
C GLY A 201 9.98 9.85 12.14
N GLY A 202 8.66 9.65 12.15
CA GLY A 202 7.81 9.98 11.01
C GLY A 202 7.20 8.82 10.23
N THR A 203 7.17 7.61 10.80
CA THR A 203 6.52 6.46 10.14
C THR A 203 5.00 6.56 10.19
N ARG A 204 4.35 6.65 9.03
CA ARG A 204 2.89 6.81 8.88
C ARG A 204 2.11 5.49 8.85
N ALA A 205 2.80 4.35 8.79
CA ALA A 205 2.19 3.05 8.51
C ALA A 205 1.11 2.64 9.54
N ASN A 206 1.35 2.83 10.85
CA ASN A 206 0.38 2.53 11.91
C ASN A 206 -0.94 3.30 11.70
N ILE A 207 -0.85 4.60 11.39
CA ILE A 207 -2.01 5.46 11.15
C ILE A 207 -2.76 5.01 9.90
N ILE A 208 -2.04 4.72 8.82
CA ILE A 208 -2.65 4.30 7.54
C ILE A 208 -3.40 2.97 7.70
N ILE A 209 -2.81 1.97 8.35
CA ILE A 209 -3.46 0.67 8.56
C ILE A 209 -4.71 0.82 9.43
N ALA A 210 -4.58 1.54 10.55
CA ALA A 210 -5.70 1.79 11.44
C ALA A 210 -6.87 2.51 10.73
N PHE A 211 -6.55 3.55 9.94
CA PHE A 211 -7.53 4.30 9.17
C PHE A 211 -8.18 3.43 8.08
N ALA A 212 -7.40 2.61 7.37
CA ALA A 212 -7.95 1.69 6.37
C ALA A 212 -8.95 0.71 6.99
N ILE A 213 -8.59 0.08 8.12
CA ILE A 213 -9.46 -0.85 8.86
C ILE A 213 -10.73 -0.14 9.37
N PHE A 214 -10.59 1.08 9.89
CA PHE A 214 -11.71 1.90 10.31
C PHE A 214 -12.69 2.16 9.15
N LEU A 215 -12.18 2.54 7.98
CA LEU A 215 -12.99 2.74 6.78
C LEU A 215 -13.69 1.44 6.36
N PHE A 216 -13.00 0.31 6.35
CA PHE A 216 -13.59 -1.00 6.03
C PHE A 216 -14.75 -1.35 6.95
N ILE A 217 -14.54 -1.23 8.27
CA ILE A 217 -15.59 -1.47 9.26
C ILE A 217 -16.79 -0.53 9.01
N GLY A 218 -16.52 0.76 8.78
CA GLY A 218 -17.55 1.76 8.53
C GLY A 218 -18.38 1.47 7.28
N ILE A 219 -17.74 0.98 6.20
CA ILE A 219 -18.42 0.61 4.96
C ILE A 219 -19.26 -0.66 5.16
N ILE A 220 -18.71 -1.70 5.79
CA ILE A 220 -19.44 -2.96 6.05
C ILE A 220 -20.66 -2.72 6.95
N ARG A 221 -20.53 -1.83 7.94
CA ARG A 221 -21.63 -1.46 8.85
C ARG A 221 -22.61 -0.46 8.24
N GLY A 222 -22.33 0.08 7.06
CA GLY A 222 -23.17 1.08 6.39
C GLY A 222 -23.11 2.48 7.01
N TRP A 223 -22.14 2.76 7.90
CA TRP A 223 -21.92 4.09 8.48
C TRP A 223 -21.19 5.04 7.54
N ILE A 224 -20.36 4.50 6.63
CA ILE A 224 -19.66 5.25 5.60
C ILE A 224 -20.28 4.94 4.25
N SER A 225 -20.75 5.99 3.56
CA SER A 225 -21.21 5.89 2.18
C SER A 225 -20.03 6.00 1.20
N LEU A 226 -20.22 5.49 -0.02
CA LEU A 226 -19.21 5.60 -1.08
C LEU A 226 -18.88 7.07 -1.41
N TRP A 227 -19.87 7.97 -1.31
CA TRP A 227 -19.68 9.40 -1.51
C TRP A 227 -18.81 10.03 -0.42
N MET A 228 -18.95 9.59 0.83
CA MET A 228 -18.08 10.04 1.92
C MET A 228 -16.63 9.58 1.68
N LEU A 229 -16.44 8.35 1.18
CA LEU A 229 -15.11 7.86 0.80
C LEU A 229 -14.52 8.66 -0.36
N ALA A 230 -15.31 8.95 -1.40
CA ALA A 230 -14.88 9.76 -2.53
C ALA A 230 -14.51 11.20 -2.10
N ALA A 231 -15.35 11.84 -1.29
CA ALA A 231 -15.08 13.17 -0.75
C ALA A 231 -13.84 13.18 0.15
N ALA A 232 -13.69 12.18 1.02
CA ALA A 232 -12.49 12.02 1.85
C ALA A 232 -11.23 11.78 1.00
N GLY A 233 -11.35 11.04 -0.11
CA GLY A 233 -10.27 10.84 -1.08
C GLY A 233 -9.83 12.14 -1.74
N VAL A 234 -10.77 12.94 -2.25
CA VAL A 234 -10.49 14.25 -2.85
C VAL A 234 -9.85 15.20 -1.84
N LEU A 235 -10.42 15.30 -0.63
CA LEU A 235 -9.86 16.09 0.46
C LEU A 235 -8.46 15.59 0.86
N GLY A 236 -8.24 14.27 0.82
CA GLY A 236 -6.95 13.65 1.08
C GLY A 236 -5.89 14.04 0.05
N ILE A 237 -6.22 14.05 -1.24
CA ILE A 237 -5.33 14.49 -2.32
C ILE A 237 -4.95 15.97 -2.13
N VAL A 238 -5.95 16.83 -1.92
CA VAL A 238 -5.74 18.28 -1.71
C VAL A 238 -4.93 18.54 -0.43
N GLY A 239 -5.26 17.86 0.67
CA GLY A 239 -4.56 18.00 1.95
C GLY A 239 -3.11 17.52 1.86
N MET A 240 -2.85 16.39 1.18
CA MET A 240 -1.50 15.89 0.95
C MET A 240 -0.67 16.86 0.12
N PHE A 241 -1.25 17.45 -0.92
CA PHE A 241 -0.57 18.47 -1.72
C PHE A 241 -0.22 19.71 -0.89
N TRP A 242 -1.18 20.22 -0.11
CA TRP A 242 -0.94 21.39 0.75
C TRP A 242 0.16 21.14 1.78
N LEU A 243 0.17 19.94 2.38
CA LEU A 243 1.24 19.52 3.31
C LEU A 243 2.60 19.40 2.59
N ALA A 244 2.63 18.90 1.36
CA ALA A 244 3.85 18.83 0.58
C ALA A 244 4.42 20.22 0.30
N LEU A 245 3.60 21.17 -0.17
CA LEU A 245 4.02 22.56 -0.39
C LEU A 245 4.64 23.18 0.88
N LYS A 246 3.95 23.02 2.01
CA LYS A 246 4.41 23.54 3.31
C LYS A 246 5.70 22.86 3.78
N ARG A 247 5.84 21.55 3.56
CA ARG A 247 7.01 20.77 3.98
C ARG A 247 8.26 21.11 3.17
N TYR A 248 8.11 21.35 1.87
CA TYR A 248 9.24 21.64 0.98
C TYR A 248 9.56 23.14 0.89
N GLY A 249 8.90 24.01 1.68
CA GLY A 249 9.13 25.46 1.64
C GLY A 249 8.88 26.06 0.25
N MET A 250 8.06 25.38 -0.52
CA MET A 250 7.89 25.58 -1.94
C MET A 250 6.84 26.70 -2.14
N ASN A 251 7.30 27.94 -2.34
CA ASN A 251 6.47 29.08 -2.75
C ASN A 251 6.13 28.98 -4.23
N VAL A 252 5.49 27.88 -4.61
CA VAL A 252 5.18 27.59 -6.00
C VAL A 252 3.90 28.32 -6.39
N SER A 253 3.95 29.07 -7.48
CA SER A 253 2.79 29.79 -8.01
C SER A 253 2.59 29.47 -9.49
N GLY A 254 1.34 29.42 -9.93
CA GLY A 254 0.99 29.14 -11.33
C GLY A 254 1.37 27.73 -11.79
N ASP A 255 2.13 27.64 -12.88
CA ASP A 255 2.41 26.40 -13.63
C ASP A 255 3.27 25.40 -12.86
N GLU A 256 4.25 25.87 -12.08
CA GLU A 256 5.13 25.00 -11.30
C GLU A 256 4.36 24.32 -10.14
N ALA A 257 3.34 24.99 -9.59
CA ALA A 257 2.48 24.43 -8.55
C ALA A 257 1.60 23.32 -9.13
N PHE A 258 1.09 23.54 -10.34
CA PHE A 258 0.29 22.56 -11.07
C PHE A 258 1.13 21.35 -11.50
N TYR A 259 2.35 21.56 -12.00
CA TYR A 259 3.33 20.50 -12.26
C TYR A 259 3.55 19.63 -11.02
N THR A 260 3.90 20.28 -9.90
CA THR A 260 4.18 19.61 -8.63
C THR A 260 2.97 18.83 -8.12
N PHE A 261 1.77 19.39 -8.26
CA PHE A 261 0.52 18.73 -7.90
C PHE A 261 0.34 17.44 -8.70
N LEU A 262 0.45 17.52 -10.03
CA LEU A 262 0.27 16.36 -10.92
C LEU A 262 1.32 15.28 -10.64
N TYR A 263 2.58 15.69 -10.52
CA TYR A 263 3.71 14.79 -10.27
C TYR A 263 3.54 14.03 -8.95
N LEU A 264 3.32 14.75 -7.85
CA LEU A 264 3.16 14.13 -6.53
C LEU A 264 1.89 13.29 -6.42
N THR A 265 0.78 13.74 -7.04
CA THR A 265 -0.49 13.00 -7.01
C THR A 265 -0.35 11.67 -7.75
N ARG A 266 0.29 11.68 -8.93
CA ARG A 266 0.58 10.49 -9.70
C ARG A 266 1.44 9.52 -8.90
N ASP A 267 2.62 9.95 -8.44
CA ASP A 267 3.57 9.07 -7.76
C ASP A 267 3.04 8.52 -6.43
N THR A 268 2.15 9.26 -5.76
CA THR A 268 1.57 8.85 -4.48
C THR A 268 0.39 7.88 -4.64
N PHE A 269 -0.55 8.20 -5.53
CA PHE A 269 -1.83 7.47 -5.63
C PHE A 269 -1.89 6.49 -6.80
N SER A 270 -1.13 6.73 -7.86
CA SER A 270 -1.07 5.88 -9.04
C SER A 270 0.38 5.67 -9.50
N PRO A 271 1.18 4.89 -8.76
CA PRO A 271 2.56 4.55 -9.11
C PRO A 271 2.63 3.55 -10.30
N TRP A 272 1.79 3.72 -11.32
CA TRP A 272 1.72 2.86 -12.50
C TRP A 272 3.00 2.92 -13.33
N GLU A 273 3.67 4.06 -13.34
CA GLU A 273 4.95 4.27 -14.03
C GLU A 273 6.07 3.42 -13.44
N ASN A 274 5.99 3.01 -12.16
CA ASN A 274 6.98 2.09 -11.58
C ASN A 274 6.97 0.73 -12.28
N LEU A 275 5.80 0.26 -12.73
CA LEU A 275 5.72 -0.96 -13.56
C LEU A 275 6.36 -0.72 -14.93
N ALA A 276 6.13 0.44 -15.54
CA ALA A 276 6.77 0.80 -16.81
C ALA A 276 8.30 0.88 -16.71
N LEU A 277 8.83 1.53 -15.67
CA LEU A 277 10.27 1.61 -15.40
C LEU A 277 10.88 0.24 -15.16
N LEU A 278 10.14 -0.65 -14.50
CA LEU A 278 10.55 -2.02 -14.27
C LEU A 278 10.61 -2.82 -15.59
N LEU A 279 9.60 -2.69 -16.45
CA LEU A 279 9.60 -3.32 -17.77
C LEU A 279 10.66 -2.72 -18.71
N GLN A 280 10.97 -1.43 -18.56
CA GLN A 280 12.03 -0.78 -19.33
C GLN A 280 13.43 -1.30 -18.94
N ASN A 281 13.61 -1.69 -17.68
CA ASN A 281 14.87 -2.25 -17.17
C ASN A 281 14.77 -3.78 -16.98
N TYR A 282 13.93 -4.45 -17.77
CA TYR A 282 13.64 -5.88 -17.61
C TYR A 282 14.89 -6.76 -17.77
N ASP A 283 15.82 -6.32 -18.61
CA ASP A 283 17.13 -6.93 -18.85
C ASP A 283 18.05 -6.94 -17.62
N LYS A 284 17.83 -6.00 -16.68
CA LYS A 284 18.61 -5.88 -15.44
C LYS A 284 18.02 -6.69 -14.28
N ILE A 285 16.89 -7.36 -14.50
CA ILE A 285 16.18 -8.07 -13.42
C ILE A 285 16.74 -9.49 -13.30
N ASP A 286 17.42 -9.73 -12.19
CA ASP A 286 17.68 -11.06 -11.68
C ASP A 286 16.44 -11.58 -10.94
N PHE A 287 15.75 -12.57 -11.52
CA PHE A 287 14.53 -13.11 -10.93
C PHE A 287 14.78 -13.68 -9.54
N GLN A 288 14.07 -13.13 -8.55
CA GLN A 288 14.31 -13.45 -7.13
C GLN A 288 13.49 -14.67 -6.64
N GLY A 289 12.62 -15.24 -7.47
CA GLY A 289 11.68 -16.28 -7.05
C GLY A 289 10.79 -15.81 -5.89
N LEU A 290 10.48 -16.72 -4.96
CA LEU A 290 9.76 -16.38 -3.73
C LEU A 290 10.66 -15.82 -2.62
N ALA A 291 11.97 -15.65 -2.88
CA ALA A 291 12.93 -15.20 -1.88
C ALA A 291 12.57 -13.84 -1.26
N PRO A 292 12.04 -12.83 -1.98
CA PRO A 292 11.65 -11.56 -1.37
C PRO A 292 10.58 -11.72 -0.29
N MET A 293 9.60 -12.61 -0.50
CA MET A 293 8.57 -12.91 0.50
C MET A 293 9.18 -13.53 1.76
N ILE A 294 10.12 -14.46 1.60
CA ILE A 294 10.81 -15.11 2.72
C ILE A 294 11.72 -14.11 3.45
N ARG A 295 12.42 -13.26 2.70
CA ARG A 295 13.30 -12.21 3.22
C ARG A 295 12.55 -11.20 4.09
N ASP A 296 11.28 -10.91 3.80
CA ASP A 296 10.46 -10.06 4.68
C ASP A 296 10.32 -10.64 6.10
N PHE A 297 10.39 -11.97 6.25
CA PHE A 297 10.37 -12.63 7.55
C PHE A 297 11.73 -12.61 8.28
N TYR A 298 12.85 -12.40 7.57
CA TYR A 298 14.19 -12.40 8.19
C TYR A 298 14.27 -11.40 9.32
N VAL A 299 13.53 -10.31 9.23
CA VAL A 299 13.55 -9.27 10.24
C VAL A 299 12.91 -9.66 11.56
N PHE A 300 12.12 -10.75 11.61
CA PHE A 300 11.64 -11.32 12.87
C PHE A 300 12.66 -12.23 13.56
N ILE A 301 13.72 -12.66 12.87
CA ILE A 301 14.75 -13.54 13.43
C ILE A 301 15.82 -12.66 14.10
N PRO A 302 16.01 -12.73 15.43
CA PRO A 302 17.02 -11.93 16.11
C PRO A 302 18.44 -12.28 15.67
N SER A 303 19.35 -11.29 15.65
CA SER A 303 20.73 -11.50 15.20
C SER A 303 21.54 -12.46 16.09
N TRP A 304 21.12 -12.70 17.34
CA TRP A 304 21.73 -13.72 18.20
C TRP A 304 21.31 -15.14 17.82
N MET A 305 20.17 -15.31 17.15
CA MET A 305 19.72 -16.60 16.63
C MET A 305 20.30 -16.87 15.24
N TRP A 306 20.67 -15.82 14.50
CA TRP A 306 21.29 -15.91 13.18
C TRP A 306 22.45 -14.93 13.04
N HIS A 307 23.65 -15.36 13.46
CA HIS A 307 24.86 -14.54 13.49
C HIS A 307 25.35 -14.05 12.11
N GLY A 308 25.01 -14.75 11.02
CA GLY A 308 25.34 -14.38 9.64
C GLY A 308 24.20 -13.71 8.87
N ARG A 309 23.19 -13.17 9.56
CA ARG A 309 22.03 -12.55 8.92
C ARG A 309 22.43 -11.33 8.09
N PRO A 310 21.98 -11.20 6.83
CA PRO A 310 22.21 -9.99 6.04
C PRO A 310 21.66 -8.75 6.76
N THR A 311 22.49 -7.72 6.89
CA THR A 311 22.13 -6.45 7.51
C THR A 311 21.09 -5.70 6.66
N MET A 312 21.20 -5.81 5.34
CA MET A 312 20.24 -5.30 4.38
C MET A 312 19.35 -6.42 3.84
N VAL A 313 18.04 -6.28 4.06
CA VAL A 313 17.03 -7.20 3.56
C VAL A 313 16.53 -6.69 2.20
N LEU A 314 16.95 -7.38 1.14
CA LEU A 314 16.47 -7.17 -0.23
C LEU A 314 15.07 -7.77 -0.40
N ASN A 315 14.07 -7.05 0.11
CA ASN A 315 12.68 -7.27 -0.27
C ASN A 315 12.40 -6.65 -1.64
N THR A 316 11.21 -6.88 -2.18
CA THR A 316 10.90 -6.47 -3.57
C THR A 316 11.02 -4.95 -3.77
N ALA A 317 10.66 -4.15 -2.76
CA ALA A 317 10.76 -2.69 -2.84
C ALA A 317 12.23 -2.22 -2.84
N ASN A 318 13.06 -2.76 -1.95
CA ASN A 318 14.47 -2.43 -1.89
C ASN A 318 15.20 -2.91 -3.14
N TYR A 319 14.90 -4.11 -3.63
CA TYR A 319 15.45 -4.64 -4.88
C TYR A 319 15.12 -3.73 -6.07
N PHE A 320 13.85 -3.36 -6.24
CA PHE A 320 13.45 -2.44 -7.31
C PHE A 320 14.15 -1.09 -7.20
N THR A 321 14.26 -0.54 -6.00
CA THR A 321 14.88 0.78 -5.79
C THR A 321 16.39 0.75 -6.05
N TRP A 322 17.08 -0.26 -5.53
CA TRP A 322 18.54 -0.28 -5.51
C TRP A 322 19.15 -0.94 -6.75
N GLU A 323 18.61 -2.09 -7.16
CA GLU A 323 19.19 -2.87 -8.25
C GLU A 323 18.62 -2.42 -9.61
N VAL A 324 17.32 -2.11 -9.67
CA VAL A 324 16.67 -1.74 -10.95
C VAL A 324 16.79 -0.25 -11.23
N LEU A 325 16.45 0.61 -10.26
CA LEU A 325 16.49 2.06 -10.41
C LEU A 325 17.85 2.70 -10.06
N ASN A 326 18.80 1.92 -9.52
CA ASN A 326 20.09 2.42 -9.03
C ASN A 326 19.99 3.62 -8.08
N ASN A 327 18.99 3.61 -7.19
CA ASN A 327 18.70 4.71 -6.27
C ASN A 327 18.98 4.33 -4.82
N HIS A 328 20.11 4.79 -4.28
CA HIS A 328 20.58 4.49 -2.92
C HIS A 328 20.27 5.60 -1.90
N SER A 329 19.29 6.47 -2.19
CA SER A 329 18.90 7.61 -1.33
C SER A 329 18.27 7.22 0.02
N GLY A 330 18.11 5.92 0.30
CA GLY A 330 17.44 5.41 1.50
C GLY A 330 15.92 5.48 1.45
N LEU A 331 15.33 5.84 0.29
CA LEU A 331 13.89 5.80 0.03
C LEU A 331 13.54 4.49 -0.67
N ALA A 332 12.59 3.71 -0.13
CA ALA A 332 12.09 2.51 -0.78
C ALA A 332 10.88 2.86 -1.68
N ILE A 333 11.02 2.59 -2.97
CA ILE A 333 9.98 2.76 -3.98
C ILE A 333 9.28 1.41 -4.18
N SER A 334 7.94 1.42 -4.14
CA SER A 334 7.14 0.20 -4.34
C SER A 334 7.02 -0.12 -5.83
N PRO A 335 7.38 -1.35 -6.26
CA PRO A 335 7.17 -1.80 -7.65
C PRO A 335 5.70 -2.14 -7.95
N THR A 336 4.75 -1.90 -7.04
CA THR A 336 3.34 -2.31 -7.12
C THR A 336 3.12 -3.83 -7.02
N LEU A 337 1.87 -4.27 -6.99
CA LEU A 337 1.50 -5.69 -6.97
C LEU A 337 2.06 -6.42 -8.20
N ILE A 338 1.80 -5.88 -9.40
CA ILE A 338 2.23 -6.51 -10.66
C ILE A 338 3.75 -6.47 -10.78
N GLY A 339 4.39 -5.33 -10.52
CA GLY A 339 5.86 -5.28 -10.61
C GLY A 339 6.54 -6.19 -9.58
N SER A 340 5.93 -6.42 -8.42
CA SER A 340 6.43 -7.43 -7.47
C SER A 340 6.42 -8.84 -8.06
N LEU A 341 5.36 -9.22 -8.79
CA LEU A 341 5.30 -10.50 -9.49
C LEU A 341 6.38 -10.58 -10.60
N VAL A 342 6.63 -9.47 -11.29
CA VAL A 342 7.66 -9.41 -12.32
C VAL A 342 9.07 -9.58 -11.73
N VAL A 343 9.37 -8.99 -10.56
CA VAL A 343 10.65 -9.24 -9.87
C VAL A 343 10.80 -10.71 -9.46
N MET A 344 9.70 -11.36 -9.06
CA MET A 344 9.74 -12.75 -8.58
C MET A 344 10.01 -13.75 -9.71
N GLY A 345 9.37 -13.60 -10.87
CA GLY A 345 9.55 -14.57 -11.95
C GLY A 345 9.15 -14.05 -13.33
N GLY A 346 9.28 -12.76 -13.55
CA GLY A 346 9.02 -12.11 -14.82
C GLY A 346 7.54 -12.03 -15.19
N VAL A 347 7.28 -11.78 -16.47
CA VAL A 347 5.91 -11.63 -17.00
C VAL A 347 5.08 -12.91 -16.78
N TRP A 348 5.71 -14.08 -16.70
CA TRP A 348 5.05 -15.36 -16.45
C TRP A 348 4.43 -15.50 -15.06
N PHE A 349 4.92 -14.76 -14.07
CA PHE A 349 4.35 -14.77 -12.72
C PHE A 349 3.10 -13.88 -12.60
N VAL A 350 2.87 -12.98 -13.55
CA VAL A 350 1.68 -12.11 -13.59
C VAL A 350 0.37 -12.91 -13.64
N PRO A 351 0.16 -13.85 -14.59
CA PRO A 351 -1.07 -14.66 -14.62
C PRO A 351 -1.23 -15.54 -13.38
N LEU A 352 -0.13 -16.12 -12.85
CA LEU A 352 -0.15 -16.92 -11.62
C LEU A 352 -0.60 -16.08 -10.42
N GLY A 353 -0.05 -14.88 -10.29
CA GLY A 353 -0.46 -13.93 -9.26
C GLY A 353 -1.91 -13.48 -9.42
N ALA A 354 -2.38 -13.26 -10.64
CA ALA A 354 -3.77 -12.91 -10.91
C ALA A 354 -4.74 -14.03 -10.47
N VAL A 355 -4.38 -15.29 -10.74
CA VAL A 355 -5.14 -16.46 -10.27
C VAL A 355 -5.07 -16.62 -8.75
N ALA A 356 -3.93 -16.33 -8.12
CA ALA A 356 -3.81 -16.43 -6.67
C ALA A 356 -4.57 -15.33 -5.91
N VAL A 357 -4.72 -14.15 -6.52
CA VAL A 357 -5.45 -13.01 -5.96
C VAL A 357 -6.97 -13.14 -6.19
N GLY A 358 -7.38 -13.75 -7.31
CA GLY A 358 -8.78 -14.00 -7.67
C GLY A 358 -9.38 -15.16 -6.89
#